data_AF-A0AAW8SY28-F1
#
_entry.id   AF-A0AAW8SY28-F1
#
_cell.length_a   1.000
_cell.length_b   1.000
_cell.length_c   1.000
_cell.angle_alpha   90.00
_cell.angle_beta   90.00
_cell.angle_gamma   90.00
#
_symmetry.space_group_name_H-M   'P 1'
#
loop_
_entity.id
_entity.type
_entity.pdbx_description
1 polymer ?
#
loop_
_entity_poly.entity_id
_entity_poly.type
_entity_poly.pdbx_seq_one_letter_code
_entity_poly.pdbx_strand_id
1 'polypeptide(L)'
;MPFIAILIDTLTLGGYFLQLNNGGSIFYLLGLIFQGIVTVLLLFITIGYHGKKLTSFRPAGYPYLTIRYAVILLSFLINAIVLFLYGLNYFGINDVVFSNF
;
A
#
# COMPACT_ATOMS: atom_id res chain seq x y z
N MET A 1 7.98 -1.95 13.20
CA MET A 1 7.40 -3.25 13.62
C MET A 1 6.52 -3.74 12.49
N PRO A 2 6.82 -4.87 11.84
CA PRO A 2 6.13 -5.30 10.61
C PRO A 2 4.63 -5.55 10.80
N PHE A 3 4.20 -5.89 12.02
CA PHE A 3 2.78 -6.07 12.35
C PHE A 3 1.89 -4.87 12.04
N ILE A 4 2.41 -3.64 12.20
CA ILE A 4 1.64 -2.42 11.92
C ILE A 4 1.37 -2.31 10.41
N ALA A 5 2.36 -2.63 9.57
CA ALA A 5 2.20 -2.61 8.11
C ALA A 5 1.14 -3.64 7.65
N ILE A 6 1.15 -4.84 8.23
CA ILE A 6 0.16 -5.88 7.93
C ILE A 6 -1.26 -5.48 8.38
N LEU A 7 -1.40 -4.84 9.55
CA LEU A 7 -2.69 -4.31 10.00
C LEU A 7 -3.22 -3.25 9.05
N ILE A 8 -2.34 -2.36 8.59
CA ILE A 8 -2.67 -1.34 7.61
C ILE A 8 -3.14 -1.98 6.29
N ASP A 9 -2.42 -2.99 5.78
CA ASP A 9 -2.80 -3.71 4.56
C ASP A 9 -4.17 -4.39 4.68
N THR A 10 -4.48 -4.92 5.87
CA THR A 10 -5.80 -5.52 6.13
C THR A 10 -6.90 -4.44 6.12
N LEU A 11 -6.60 -3.26 6.65
CA LEU A 11 -7.53 -2.13 6.66
C LEU A 11 -7.79 -1.61 5.25
N THR A 12 -6.76 -1.50 4.41
CA THR A 12 -6.93 -1.05 3.01
C THR A 12 -7.72 -2.04 2.19
N LEU A 13 -7.52 -3.35 2.39
CA LEU A 13 -8.38 -4.38 1.81
C LEU A 13 -9.83 -4.24 2.25
N GLY A 14 -10.10 -4.01 3.54
CA GLY A 14 -11.46 -3.76 4.03
C GLY A 14 -12.09 -2.52 3.40
N GLY A 15 -11.33 -1.43 3.28
CA GLY A 15 -11.77 -0.20 2.62
C GLY A 15 -12.09 -0.38 1.13
N TYR A 16 -11.32 -1.21 0.42
CA TYR A 16 -11.60 -1.59 -0.97
C TYR A 16 -12.92 -2.35 -1.11
N PHE A 17 -13.17 -3.35 -0.26
CA PHE A 17 -14.44 -4.11 -0.28
C PHE A 17 -15.65 -3.23 0.01
N LEU A 18 -15.54 -2.26 0.91
CA LEU A 18 -16.63 -1.32 1.17
C LEU A 18 -16.95 -0.45 -0.06
N GLN A 19 -15.92 -0.02 -0.80
CA GLN A 19 -16.12 0.78 -2.02
C GLN A 19 -16.73 -0.05 -3.16
N LEU A 20 -16.30 -1.29 -3.32
CA LEU A 20 -16.87 -2.22 -4.31
C LEU A 20 -18.37 -2.43 -4.12
N ASN A 21 -18.84 -2.52 -2.87
CA ASN A 21 -20.24 -2.84 -2.57
C ASN A 21 -21.17 -1.61 -2.52
N ASN A 22 -20.65 -0.44 -2.17
CA ASN A 22 -21.47 0.77 -1.97
C ASN A 22 -21.47 1.74 -3.17
N GLY A 23 -20.68 1.45 -4.22
CA GLY A 23 -20.67 2.09 -5.55
C GLY A 23 -21.15 3.55 -5.63
N GLY A 24 -20.25 4.50 -5.86
CA GLY A 24 -20.62 5.89 -6.15
C GLY A 24 -19.46 6.86 -6.08
N SER A 25 -19.51 7.95 -6.86
CA SER A 25 -18.39 8.92 -7.02
C SER A 25 -17.83 9.44 -5.69
N ILE A 26 -18.70 9.65 -4.69
CA ILE A 26 -18.29 10.11 -3.35
C ILE A 26 -17.49 9.02 -2.61
N PHE A 27 -17.92 7.76 -2.67
CA PHE A 27 -17.22 6.64 -2.03
C PHE A 27 -15.85 6.38 -2.67
N TYR A 28 -15.74 6.53 -3.99
CA TYR A 28 -14.45 6.41 -4.68
C TYR A 28 -13.49 7.54 -4.34
N LEU A 29 -13.99 8.79 -4.23
CA LEU A 29 -13.19 9.93 -3.77
C LEU A 29 -12.70 9.73 -2.33
N LEU A 30 -13.60 9.34 -1.42
CA LEU A 30 -13.24 9.05 -0.03
C LEU A 30 -12.23 7.91 0.06
N GLY A 31 -12.41 6.88 -0.77
CA GLY A 31 -11.49 5.76 -0.89
C GLY A 31 -10.10 6.17 -1.36
N LEU A 32 -10.02 7.05 -2.36
CA LEU A 32 -8.76 7.59 -2.88
C LEU A 32 -8.03 8.43 -1.81
N ILE A 33 -8.75 9.30 -1.10
CA ILE A 33 -8.17 10.08 0.01
C ILE A 33 -7.66 9.14 1.11
N PHE A 34 -8.47 8.16 1.50
CA PHE A 34 -8.11 7.18 2.52
C PHE A 34 -6.85 6.39 2.11
N GLN A 35 -6.82 5.84 0.90
CA GLN A 35 -5.68 5.11 0.36
C GLN A 35 -4.42 5.99 0.32
N GLY A 36 -4.58 7.28 -0.01
CA GLY A 36 -3.51 8.27 0.00
C GLY A 36 -2.90 8.48 1.38
N ILE A 37 -3.75 8.74 2.38
CA ILE A 37 -3.33 8.93 3.78
C ILE A 37 -2.57 7.70 4.29
N VAL A 38 -3.12 6.51 4.03
CA VAL A 38 -2.52 5.25 4.46
C VAL A 38 -1.17 5.00 3.78
N THR A 39 -1.07 5.25 2.48
CA THR A 39 0.18 5.09 1.74
C THR A 39 1.26 6.04 2.25
N VAL A 40 0.91 7.28 2.59
CA VAL A 40 1.83 8.25 3.21
C VAL A 40 2.28 7.78 4.59
N LEU A 41 1.38 7.23 5.41
CA LEU A 41 1.75 6.63 6.70
C LEU A 41 2.75 5.47 6.52
N LEU A 42 2.52 4.58 5.56
CA LEU A 42 3.45 3.49 5.23
C LEU A 42 4.82 4.02 4.75
N LEU A 43 4.83 5.12 3.99
CA LEU A 43 6.07 5.78 3.58
C LEU A 43 6.86 6.28 4.80
N PHE A 44 6.20 6.96 5.74
CA PHE A 44 6.84 7.41 6.98
C PHE A 44 7.39 6.24 7.80
N ILE A 45 6.65 5.14 7.90
CA ILE A 45 7.11 3.93 8.60
C ILE A 45 8.31 3.30 7.88
N THR A 46 8.33 3.32 6.55
CA THR A 46 9.42 2.77 5.73
C THR A 46 10.70 3.59 5.90
N ILE A 47 10.62 4.92 5.80
CA ILE A 47 11.77 5.83 5.95
C ILE A 47 12.25 5.84 7.42
N GLY A 48 11.31 5.92 8.37
CA GLY A 48 11.56 5.94 9.80
C GLY A 48 11.91 4.59 10.42
N TYR A 49 12.16 3.54 9.62
CA TYR A 49 12.57 2.25 10.14
C TYR A 49 14.02 2.29 10.65
N HIS A 50 14.17 2.27 11.98
CA HIS A 50 15.46 2.32 12.69
C HIS A 50 16.15 0.94 12.84
N GLY A 51 15.50 -0.15 12.42
CA GLY A 51 16.07 -1.49 12.52
C GLY A 51 17.09 -1.80 11.42
N LYS A 52 17.76 -2.95 11.52
CA LYS A 52 18.66 -3.44 10.46
C LYS A 52 17.87 -3.65 9.16
N LYS A 53 18.22 -2.90 8.11
CA LYS A 53 17.58 -2.98 6.78
C LYS A 53 18.14 -4.12 5.93
N LEU A 54 19.42 -4.42 6.10
CA LEU A 54 20.15 -5.46 5.39
C LEU A 54 20.58 -6.57 6.34
N THR A 55 20.52 -7.83 5.89
CA THR A 55 21.09 -8.96 6.63
C THR A 55 22.61 -8.96 6.52
N SER A 56 23.28 -9.52 7.53
CA SER A 56 24.72 -9.77 7.50
C SER A 56 25.08 -10.98 6.63
N PHE A 57 24.10 -11.82 6.26
CA PHE A 57 24.29 -12.99 5.42
C PHE A 57 24.36 -12.58 3.94
N ARG A 58 25.46 -12.94 3.26
CA ARG A 58 25.76 -12.54 1.88
C ARG A 58 26.07 -13.75 1.00
N PRO A 59 25.09 -14.44 0.43
CA PRO A 59 25.35 -15.39 -0.63
C PRO A 59 25.40 -14.62 -1.96
N ALA A 60 26.48 -14.77 -2.72
CA ALA A 60 26.69 -14.10 -4.02
C ALA A 60 26.80 -12.55 -4.00
N GLY A 61 27.44 -11.99 -2.96
CA GLY A 61 27.96 -10.60 -3.01
C GLY A 61 27.00 -9.48 -2.64
N TYR A 62 25.68 -9.71 -2.65
CA TYR A 62 24.68 -8.72 -2.22
C TYR A 62 24.01 -9.10 -0.89
N PRO A 63 23.94 -8.18 0.09
CA PRO A 63 23.18 -8.43 1.30
C PRO A 63 21.68 -8.35 1.01
N TYR A 64 20.91 -9.34 1.43
CA TYR A 64 19.45 -9.31 1.30
C TYR A 64 18.81 -8.31 2.27
N LEU A 65 17.58 -7.89 1.96
CA LEU A 65 16.75 -7.15 2.90
C LEU A 65 16.39 -8.05 4.09
N THR A 66 16.34 -7.50 5.30
CA THR A 66 15.81 -8.26 6.43
C THR A 66 14.32 -8.50 6.21
N ILE A 67 13.83 -9.68 6.60
CA ILE A 67 12.40 -10.06 6.44
C ILE A 67 11.48 -8.96 6.98
N ARG A 68 11.84 -8.37 8.14
CA ARG A 68 11.07 -7.29 8.78
C ARG A 68 10.97 -6.03 7.92
N TYR A 69 12.08 -5.62 7.29
CA TYR A 69 12.10 -4.44 6.43
C TYR A 69 11.48 -4.74 5.06
N ALA A 70 11.71 -5.94 4.52
CA ALA A 70 11.12 -6.40 3.26
C ALA A 70 9.59 -6.38 3.31
N VAL A 71 8.98 -6.87 4.40
CA VAL A 71 7.52 -6.81 4.59
C VAL A 71 7.02 -5.36 4.55
N ILE A 72 7.64 -4.45 5.32
CA ILE A 72 7.24 -3.03 5.36
C ILE A 72 7.36 -2.38 3.96
N LEU A 73 8.47 -2.65 3.28
CA LEU A 73 8.74 -2.09 1.96
C LEU A 73 7.76 -2.63 0.91
N LEU A 74 7.44 -3.92 0.95
CA LEU A 74 6.45 -4.52 0.04
C LEU A 74 5.04 -3.99 0.32
N SER A 75 4.64 -3.88 1.59
CA SER A 75 3.36 -3.25 1.97
C SER A 75 3.26 -1.84 1.40
N PHE A 76 4.29 -1.01 1.57
CA PHE A 76 4.31 0.32 0.98
C PHE A 76 4.22 0.28 -0.55
N LEU A 77 5.02 -0.56 -1.21
CA LEU A 77 5.08 -0.62 -2.67
C LEU A 77 3.73 -1.04 -3.27
N ILE A 78 3.09 -2.06 -2.71
CA ILE A 78 1.78 -2.53 -3.16
C ILE A 78 0.73 -1.43 -2.95
N ASN A 79 0.66 -0.82 -1.77
CA ASN A 79 -0.31 0.24 -1.51
C ASN A 79 -0.09 1.48 -2.40
N ALA A 80 1.15 1.81 -2.74
CA ALA A 80 1.47 2.88 -3.68
C ALA A 80 1.00 2.57 -5.10
N ILE A 81 1.17 1.33 -5.57
CA ILE A 81 0.62 0.88 -6.85
C ILE A 81 -0.91 0.95 -6.83
N VAL A 82 -1.55 0.48 -5.76
CA VAL A 82 -3.01 0.57 -5.62
C VAL A 82 -3.48 2.03 -5.63
N LEU A 83 -2.81 2.93 -4.92
CA LEU A 83 -3.10 4.36 -4.94
C LEU A 83 -3.00 4.96 -6.35
N PHE A 84 -1.97 4.57 -7.10
CA PHE A 84 -1.81 5.00 -8.48
C PHE A 84 -2.98 4.52 -9.35
N LEU A 85 -3.39 3.26 -9.22
CA LEU A 85 -4.52 2.71 -9.96
C LEU A 85 -5.85 3.38 -9.55
N TYR A 86 -6.03 3.71 -8.27
CA TYR A 86 -7.16 4.52 -7.78
C TYR A 86 -7.20 5.89 -8.46
N GLY A 87 -6.04 6.54 -8.62
CA GLY A 87 -5.91 7.79 -9.37
C GLY A 87 -6.36 7.63 -10.82
N LEU A 88 -5.86 6.60 -11.53
CA LEU A 88 -6.27 6.33 -12.91
C LEU A 88 -7.77 6.08 -13.05
N ASN A 89 -8.37 5.38 -12.09
CA ASN A 89 -9.81 5.14 -12.06
C ASN A 89 -10.60 6.43 -11.86
N TYR A 90 -10.20 7.25 -10.90
CA TYR A 90 -10.88 8.51 -10.62
C TYR A 90 -10.81 9.51 -11.79
N PHE A 91 -9.70 9.53 -12.53
CA PHE A 91 -9.57 10.37 -13.73
C PHE A 91 -10.26 9.78 -14.97
N GLY A 92 -10.90 8.60 -14.88
CA GLY A 92 -11.56 7.93 -16.00
C GLY A 92 -10.58 7.43 -17.07
N ILE A 93 -9.29 7.31 -16.75
CA ILE A 93 -8.25 6.83 -17.67
C ILE A 93 -8.28 5.30 -17.75
N ASN A 94 -8.53 4.62 -16.62
CA ASN A 94 -8.51 3.17 -16.54
C ASN A 94 -9.39 2.60 -15.40
N ASP A 95 -10.18 1.59 -15.71
CA ASP A 95 -11.19 0.97 -14.85
C ASP A 95 -10.78 -0.38 -14.22
N VAL A 96 -9.49 -0.73 -14.28
CA VAL A 96 -8.95 -2.01 -13.77
C VAL A 96 -9.29 -2.25 -12.29
N VAL A 97 -9.38 -1.19 -11.47
CA VAL A 97 -9.68 -1.33 -10.03
C VAL A 97 -11.18 -1.41 -9.75
N PHE A 98 -11.97 -0.63 -10.49
CA PHE A 98 -13.41 -0.52 -10.37
C PHE A 98 -14.03 -0.47 -11.77
N SER A 99 -14.43 -1.63 -12.29
CA SER A 99 -14.85 -1.84 -13.68
C SER A 99 -16.32 -1.47 -13.96
N ASN A 100 -16.91 -0.55 -13.18
CA ASN A 100 -18.32 -0.17 -13.26
C ASN A 100 -18.51 1.36 -13.27
N PHE A 101 -17.56 2.09 -13.86
CA PHE A 101 -17.64 3.54 -14.06
C PHE A 101 -18.11 3.89 -15.47
#